data_AF-A0AAC9LEV1-F1
#
_entry.id   AF-A0AAC9LEV1-F1
#
_cell.length_a   1.000
_cell.length_b   1.000
_cell.length_c   1.000
_cell.angle_alpha   90.00
_cell.angle_beta   90.00
_cell.angle_gamma   90.00
#
_symmetry.space_group_name_H-M   'P 1'
#
loop_
_entity.id
_entity.type
_entity.pdbx_description
1 polymer ?
#
loop_
_entity_poly.entity_id
_entity_poly.type
_entity_poly.pdbx_seq_one_letter_code
_entity_poly.pdbx_strand_id
1 'polypeptide(L)'
;MTAVDPIDDDRAEPAEIRIVVLHGVASPSGGTSSGTYAVPLEGDEPVDLTRTGELSASMEAALWNSVVRLVSPFEIPSSVVDALLELSPPPAFEGSPRLARHRALVLGAEGTEVGGAVLRYQRGVGLVVRHDEGADH
;
A
#
# COMPACT_ATOMS: atom_id res chain seq x y z
N MET A 1 10.78 -31.15 -40.57
CA MET A 1 9.69 -30.17 -40.53
C MET A 1 9.44 -29.88 -39.06
N THR A 2 9.92 -28.72 -38.61
CA THR A 2 10.02 -28.33 -37.21
C THR A 2 8.67 -27.84 -36.72
N ALA A 3 8.17 -28.40 -35.63
CA ALA A 3 7.21 -27.75 -34.76
C ALA A 3 7.67 -28.03 -33.33
N VAL A 4 8.61 -27.18 -32.87
CA VAL A 4 8.85 -27.00 -31.45
C VAL A 4 7.73 -26.09 -30.97
N ASP A 5 6.82 -26.66 -30.20
CA ASP A 5 5.82 -25.91 -29.45
C ASP A 5 6.60 -25.10 -28.39
N PRO A 6 6.57 -23.75 -28.39
CA PRO A 6 7.13 -23.02 -27.28
C PRO A 6 6.26 -23.26 -26.06
N ILE A 7 6.83 -23.96 -25.09
CA ILE A 7 6.36 -23.99 -23.70
C ILE A 7 6.38 -22.54 -23.20
N ASP A 8 5.25 -21.87 -23.35
CA ASP A 8 4.98 -20.57 -22.73
C ASP A 8 3.60 -20.67 -22.05
N ASP A 9 3.43 -21.71 -21.24
CA ASP A 9 2.49 -21.61 -20.12
C ASP A 9 3.20 -20.73 -19.08
N ASP A 10 3.12 -19.44 -19.37
CA ASP A 10 3.31 -18.29 -18.51
C ASP A 10 2.61 -18.57 -17.18
N ARG A 11 3.23 -19.39 -16.32
CA ARG A 11 3.06 -19.29 -14.88
C ARG A 11 3.71 -17.99 -14.47
N ALA A 12 3.17 -16.85 -14.94
CA ALA A 12 3.37 -15.58 -14.28
C ALA A 12 2.98 -15.85 -12.83
N GLU A 13 3.98 -15.92 -11.95
CA GLU A 13 3.72 -16.00 -10.53
C GLU A 13 2.73 -14.89 -10.22
N PRO A 14 1.63 -15.17 -9.49
CA PRO A 14 0.60 -14.19 -9.25
C PRO A 14 1.30 -12.94 -8.73
N ALA A 15 1.14 -11.81 -9.44
CA ALA A 15 1.83 -10.58 -9.13
C ALA A 15 1.55 -10.20 -7.68
N GLU A 16 2.49 -10.51 -6.77
CA GLU A 16 2.34 -10.27 -5.35
C GLU A 16 2.69 -8.82 -5.09
N ILE A 17 1.68 -8.00 -4.81
CA ILE A 17 1.90 -6.61 -4.44
C ILE A 17 1.96 -6.53 -2.92
N ARG A 18 3.05 -5.95 -2.41
CA ARG A 18 3.25 -5.72 -0.98
C ARG A 18 3.14 -4.25 -0.67
N ILE A 19 2.18 -3.92 0.18
CA ILE A 19 1.80 -2.54 0.46
C ILE A 19 1.79 -2.36 1.97
N VAL A 20 2.47 -1.32 2.45
CA VAL A 20 2.37 -0.86 3.82
C VAL A 20 1.12 0.01 3.91
N VAL A 21 0.14 -0.43 4.68
CA VAL A 21 -1.08 0.35 4.91
C VAL A 21 -0.87 1.25 6.12
N LEU A 22 -1.19 2.53 5.97
CA LEU A 22 -1.11 3.53 7.03
C LEU A 22 -2.39 4.34 7.11
N HIS A 23 -2.69 4.93 8.25
CA HIS A 23 -3.74 5.92 8.41
C HIS A 23 -3.20 7.33 8.27
N GLY A 24 -3.78 8.12 7.37
CA GLY A 24 -3.43 9.53 7.23
C GLY A 24 -3.81 10.29 8.49
N VAL A 25 -2.87 11.05 9.05
CA VAL A 25 -3.13 11.89 10.23
C VAL A 25 -2.76 13.33 9.94
N ALA A 26 -3.47 14.26 10.57
CA ALA A 26 -3.06 15.66 10.53
C ALA A 26 -1.66 15.80 11.12
N SER A 27 -0.84 16.66 10.51
CA SER A 27 0.49 16.98 11.02
C SER A 27 0.39 17.33 12.51
N PRO A 28 1.24 16.75 13.38
CA PRO A 28 1.18 17.06 14.80
C PRO A 28 1.38 18.57 14.99
N SER A 29 0.37 19.22 15.58
CA SER A 29 0.29 20.67 15.76
C SER A 29 1.55 21.20 16.45
N GLY A 30 2.45 21.84 15.69
CA GLY A 30 3.65 22.47 16.23
C GLY A 30 4.90 22.43 15.35
N GLY A 31 4.93 21.66 14.26
CA GLY A 31 6.07 21.60 13.33
C GLY A 31 5.84 22.35 12.02
N THR A 32 6.87 23.05 11.51
CA THR A 32 6.89 23.66 10.16
C THR A 32 7.06 22.63 9.03
N SER A 33 6.88 21.34 9.32
CA SER A 33 7.10 20.27 8.35
C SER A 33 5.87 20.10 7.48
N SER A 34 6.02 20.39 6.19
CA SER A 34 5.02 20.14 5.15
C SER A 34 5.01 18.66 4.70
N GLY A 35 5.40 17.74 5.59
CA GLY A 35 5.49 16.32 5.31
C GLY A 35 4.14 15.62 5.32
N THR A 36 4.07 14.47 4.64
CA THR A 36 2.90 13.58 4.67
C THR A 36 3.01 12.66 5.88
N TYR A 37 2.22 12.94 6.92
CA TYR A 37 2.19 12.16 8.15
C TYR A 37 1.16 11.04 8.08
N ALA A 38 1.57 9.83 8.46
CA ALA A 38 0.67 8.69 8.56
C ALA A 38 1.08 7.77 9.72
N VAL A 39 0.11 7.09 10.34
CA VAL A 39 0.36 6.13 11.42
C VAL A 39 0.26 4.72 10.85
N PRO A 40 1.25 3.83 11.04
CA PRO A 40 1.15 2.43 10.64
C PRO A 40 -0.04 1.75 11.34
N LEU A 41 -0.71 0.80 10.67
CA LEU A 41 -1.82 0.06 11.29
C LEU A 41 -1.43 -0.62 12.60
N GLU A 42 -0.25 -1.23 12.64
CA GLU A 42 0.31 -1.92 13.80
C GLU A 42 1.35 -1.00 14.48
N GLY A 43 0.90 0.18 14.90
CA GLY A 43 1.71 1.17 15.61
C GLY A 43 0.87 2.35 16.11
N ASP A 44 1.48 3.21 16.92
CA ASP A 44 0.85 4.44 17.44
C ASP A 44 1.66 5.69 17.05
N GLU A 45 2.91 5.51 16.60
CA GLU A 45 3.81 6.61 16.27
C GLU A 45 3.60 7.07 14.82
N PRO A 46 3.28 8.35 14.58
CA PRO A 46 3.18 8.89 13.24
C PRO A 46 4.55 8.92 12.56
N VAL A 47 4.60 8.41 11.34
CA VAL A 47 5.76 8.50 10.44
C VAL A 47 5.54 9.61 9.42
N ASP A 48 6.58 10.43 9.22
CA ASP A 48 6.66 11.33 8.08
C ASP A 48 7.15 10.53 6.86
N LEU A 49 6.29 10.33 5.86
CA LEU A 49 6.60 9.55 4.66
C LEU A 49 7.57 10.29 3.72
N THR A 50 7.72 11.60 3.88
CA THR A 50 8.62 12.43 3.07
C THR A 50 10.01 12.57 3.68
N ARG A 51 10.18 12.11 4.92
CA ARG A 51 11.47 12.15 5.61
C ARG A 51 12.49 11.28 4.87
N THR A 52 13.75 11.67 4.94
CA THR A 52 14.88 10.86 4.50
C THR A 52 15.74 10.49 5.72
N GLY A 53 16.30 9.29 5.72
CA GLY A 53 17.16 8.78 6.80
C GLY A 53 16.60 7.59 7.58
N GLU A 54 17.42 7.07 8.49
CA GLU A 54 17.18 5.79 9.17
C GLU A 54 15.95 5.81 10.08
N LEU A 55 15.01 4.90 9.83
CA LEU A 55 13.85 4.66 10.67
C LEU A 55 14.31 4.07 12.02
N SER A 56 13.59 4.40 13.10
CA SER A 56 13.80 3.72 14.38
C SER A 56 13.42 2.24 14.24
N ALA A 57 14.05 1.37 15.02
CA ALA A 57 13.74 -0.06 14.98
C ALA A 57 12.25 -0.35 15.27
N SER A 58 11.64 0.41 16.19
CA SER A 58 10.22 0.32 16.51
C SER A 58 9.33 0.75 15.35
N MET A 59 9.69 1.83 14.64
CA MET A 59 8.95 2.32 13.48
C MET A 59 9.08 1.35 12.29
N GLU A 60 10.28 0.83 12.03
CA GLU A 60 10.48 -0.20 11.00
C GLU A 60 9.63 -1.45 11.29
N ALA A 61 9.60 -1.91 12.55
CA ALA A 61 8.79 -3.04 12.96
C ALA A 61 7.28 -2.76 12.79
N ALA A 62 6.80 -1.58 13.16
CA ALA A 62 5.41 -1.18 13.00
C ALA A 62 5.00 -1.12 11.52
N LEU A 63 5.84 -0.53 10.66
CA LEU A 63 5.64 -0.49 9.21
C LEU A 63 5.62 -1.89 8.61
N TRP A 64 6.54 -2.75 9.03
CA TRP A 64 6.63 -4.12 8.56
C TRP A 64 5.41 -4.96 8.96
N ASN A 65 4.92 -4.81 10.19
CA ASN A 65 3.71 -5.48 10.66
C ASN A 65 2.44 -4.94 9.99
N SER A 66 2.51 -3.73 9.42
CA SER A 66 1.43 -3.12 8.64
C SER A 66 1.46 -3.47 7.15
N VAL A 67 2.35 -4.39 6.73
CA VAL A 67 2.42 -4.88 5.36
C VAL A 67 1.25 -5.80 5.06
N VAL A 68 0.44 -5.42 4.10
CA VAL A 68 -0.59 -6.25 3.48
C VAL A 68 -0.07 -6.80 2.17
N ARG A 69 -0.29 -8.10 1.96
CA ARG A 69 0.01 -8.79 0.71
C ARG A 69 -1.28 -8.93 -0.08
N LEU A 70 -1.27 -8.45 -1.32
CA LEU A 70 -2.33 -8.68 -2.28
C LEU A 70 -1.86 -9.77 -3.25
N VAL A 71 -2.58 -10.89 -3.27
CA VAL A 71 -2.27 -12.05 -4.12
C VAL A 71 -3.39 -12.20 -5.14
N SER A 72 -3.04 -12.17 -6.41
CA SER A 72 -3.96 -12.47 -7.51
C SER A 72 -4.39 -13.96 -7.46
N PRO A 73 -5.64 -14.34 -7.78
CA PRO A 73 -6.65 -13.58 -8.52
C PRO A 73 -7.84 -13.21 -7.62
N PHE A 74 -7.66 -12.33 -6.63
CA PHE A 74 -8.73 -12.09 -5.64
C PHE A 74 -9.20 -10.64 -5.56
N GLU A 75 -10.53 -10.52 -5.68
CA GLU A 75 -11.50 -9.51 -5.21
C GLU A 75 -11.22 -8.02 -5.46
N ILE A 76 -10.02 -7.67 -5.92
CA ILE A 76 -9.61 -6.29 -6.17
C ILE A 76 -9.60 -6.06 -7.68
N PRO A 77 -10.33 -5.03 -8.18
CA PRO A 77 -10.33 -4.68 -9.59
C PRO A 77 -8.92 -4.45 -10.14
N SER A 78 -8.68 -4.84 -11.39
CA SER A 78 -7.37 -4.66 -12.05
C SER A 78 -6.93 -3.20 -12.08
N SER A 79 -7.86 -2.25 -12.22
CA SER A 79 -7.57 -0.80 -12.15
C SER A 79 -6.97 -0.38 -10.81
N VAL A 80 -7.38 -1.01 -9.70
CA VAL A 80 -6.82 -0.75 -8.37
C VAL A 80 -5.40 -1.32 -8.29
N VAL A 81 -5.20 -2.55 -8.78
CA VAL A 81 -3.89 -3.21 -8.83
C VAL A 81 -2.89 -2.36 -9.61
N ASP A 82 -3.28 -1.89 -10.79
CA ASP A 82 -2.47 -1.02 -11.65
C ASP A 82 -2.11 0.29 -10.94
N ALA A 83 -3.10 0.98 -10.38
CA ALA A 83 -2.87 2.21 -9.62
C ALA A 83 -1.95 2.01 -8.40
N LEU A 84 -2.01 0.86 -7.71
CA LEU A 84 -1.10 0.53 -6.61
C LEU A 84 0.33 0.26 -7.09
N LEU A 85 0.50 -0.28 -8.29
CA LEU A 85 1.82 -0.49 -8.92
C LEU A 85 2.45 0.83 -9.38
N GLU A 86 1.64 1.79 -9.81
CA GLU A 86 2.07 3.14 -10.20
C GLU A 86 2.53 4.00 -9.01
N LEU A 87 2.13 3.67 -7.79
CA LEU A 87 2.61 4.36 -6.59
C LEU A 87 4.12 4.25 -6.50
N SER A 88 4.79 5.35 -6.16
CA SER A 88 6.21 5.34 -5.84
C SER A 88 6.44 4.93 -4.37
N PRO A 89 7.52 4.19 -4.06
CA PRO A 89 7.93 3.99 -2.67
C PRO A 89 8.17 5.35 -2.02
N PRO A 90 7.68 5.61 -0.80
CA PRO A 90 7.98 6.86 -0.11
C PRO A 90 9.47 6.96 0.26
N PRO A 91 10.06 8.17 0.26
CA PRO A 91 11.46 8.40 0.66
C PRO A 91 11.81 7.81 2.04
N ALA A 92 10.84 7.80 2.96
CA ALA A 92 11.02 7.21 4.28
C ALA A 92 11.43 5.72 4.26
N PHE A 93 11.09 5.00 3.18
CA PHE A 93 11.40 3.57 3.04
C PHE A 93 12.76 3.31 2.41
N GLU A 94 13.38 4.30 1.76
CA GLU A 94 14.68 4.14 1.11
C GLU A 94 15.78 3.77 2.12
N GLY A 95 15.67 4.27 3.36
CA GLY A 95 16.59 3.96 4.45
C GLY A 95 16.49 2.54 5.00
N SER A 96 15.46 1.75 4.61
CA SER A 96 15.27 0.39 5.09
C SER A 96 15.28 -0.62 3.93
N PRO A 97 16.25 -1.54 3.85
CA PRO A 97 16.31 -2.54 2.77
C PRO A 97 15.10 -3.48 2.76
N ARG A 98 14.40 -3.62 3.89
CA ARG A 98 13.16 -4.40 3.98
C ARG A 98 11.98 -3.67 3.35
N LEU A 99 11.89 -2.35 3.51
CA LEU A 99 10.76 -1.53 3.06
C LEU A 99 10.99 -0.88 1.70
N ALA A 100 12.23 -0.79 1.21
CA ALA A 100 12.59 -0.08 -0.03
C ALA A 100 11.81 -0.52 -1.29
N ARG A 101 11.29 -1.76 -1.31
CA ARG A 101 10.48 -2.29 -2.42
C ARG A 101 8.96 -2.18 -2.18
N HIS A 102 8.55 -1.75 -0.99
CA HIS A 102 7.15 -1.65 -0.59
C HIS A 102 6.56 -0.29 -0.97
N ARG A 103 5.27 -0.29 -1.27
CA ARG A 103 4.52 0.95 -1.50
C ARG A 103 3.77 1.33 -0.23
N ALA A 104 3.54 2.62 -0.04
CA ALA A 104 2.69 3.09 1.05
C ALA A 104 1.30 3.42 0.52
N LEU A 105 0.28 2.87 1.17
CA LEU A 105 -1.11 3.25 0.95
C LEU A 105 -1.60 3.97 2.21
N VAL A 106 -1.84 5.27 2.07
CA VAL A 106 -2.37 6.10 3.14
C VAL A 106 -3.90 6.10 3.04
N LEU A 107 -4.55 5.53 4.03
CA LEU A 107 -6.01 5.46 4.17
C LEU A 107 -6.53 6.66 4.96
N GLY A 108 -7.48 7.39 4.36
CA GLY A 108 -8.30 8.37 5.08
C GLY A 108 -9.31 7.72 6.03
N ALA A 109 -10.03 8.54 6.80
CA ALA A 109 -11.06 8.07 7.73
C ALA A 109 -12.19 7.27 7.03
N GLU A 110 -12.52 7.66 5.80
CA GLU A 110 -13.56 7.02 4.98
C GLU A 110 -12.99 5.99 3.99
N GLY A 111 -11.66 5.85 3.95
CA GLY A 111 -10.94 5.13 2.91
C GLY A 111 -10.15 6.06 2.01
N THR A 112 -9.55 5.49 0.97
CA THR A 112 -8.81 6.21 -0.06
C THR A 112 -9.20 5.68 -1.42
N GLU A 113 -9.49 6.58 -2.34
CA GLU A 113 -9.76 6.22 -3.73
C GLU A 113 -8.46 5.83 -4.45
N VAL A 114 -8.47 4.65 -5.06
CA VAL A 114 -7.37 4.10 -5.85
C VAL A 114 -7.97 3.42 -7.06
N GLY A 115 -7.53 3.76 -8.27
CA GLY A 115 -8.00 3.10 -9.50
C GLY A 115 -9.53 3.15 -9.69
N GLY A 116 -10.21 4.19 -9.18
CA GLY A 116 -11.66 4.34 -9.25
C GLY A 116 -12.47 3.54 -8.23
N ALA A 117 -11.84 2.92 -7.23
CA ALA A 117 -12.52 2.26 -6.12
C ALA A 117 -12.03 2.76 -4.76
N VAL A 118 -12.89 2.74 -3.76
CA VAL A 118 -12.53 3.19 -2.40
C VAL A 118 -11.98 2.02 -1.60
N LEU A 119 -10.68 2.07 -1.30
CA LEU A 119 -10.03 1.10 -0.43
C LEU A 119 -10.21 1.47 1.04
N ARG A 120 -10.54 0.49 1.87
CA ARG A 120 -10.58 0.61 3.32
C ARG A 120 -9.86 -0.57 3.96
N TYR A 121 -9.30 -0.35 5.15
CA TYR A 121 -8.78 -1.45 5.96
C TYR A 121 -9.82 -1.81 7.02
N GLN A 122 -10.19 -3.09 7.07
CA GLN A 122 -11.08 -3.63 8.08
C GLN A 122 -10.29 -4.63 8.94
N ARG A 123 -10.17 -4.32 10.24
CA ARG A 123 -9.42 -5.16 11.18
C ARG A 123 -9.99 -6.59 11.20
N GLY A 124 -9.12 -7.58 11.05
CA GLY A 124 -9.47 -8.99 11.00
C GLY A 124 -9.92 -9.51 9.62
N VAL A 125 -10.18 -8.62 8.66
CA VAL A 125 -10.51 -8.97 7.27
C VAL A 125 -9.36 -8.59 6.32
N GLY A 126 -8.75 -7.43 6.53
CA GLY A 126 -7.68 -6.90 5.69
C GLY A 126 -8.15 -5.71 4.85
N LEU A 127 -7.52 -5.53 3.69
CA LEU A 127 -7.89 -4.48 2.74
C LEU A 127 -9.16 -4.89 1.99
N VAL A 128 -10.19 -4.05 2.04
CA VAL A 128 -11.47 -4.25 1.38
C VAL A 128 -11.71 -3.16 0.35
N VAL A 129 -12.27 -3.54 -0.80
CA VAL A 129 -12.68 -2.61 -1.85
C VAL A 129 -14.16 -2.33 -1.69
N ARG A 130 -14.52 -1.06 -1.50
CA ARG A 130 -15.89 -0.59 -1.67
C ARG A 130 -16.02 -0.20 -3.13
N HIS A 131 -16.80 -0.97 -3.89
CA HIS A 131 -17.42 -0.41 -5.08
C HIS A 131 -18.37 0.67 -4.57
N ASP A 132 -18.16 1.89 -5.04
CA ASP A 132 -19.26 2.84 -5.08
C ASP A 132 -20.29 2.14 -5.98
N GLU A 133 -21.29 1.50 -5.38
CA GLU A 133 -22.53 1.26 -6.12
C GLU A 133 -23.03 2.67 -6.43
N GLY A 134 -22.58 3.19 -7.57
CA GLY A 134 -23.09 4.44 -8.12
C GLY A 134 -24.59 4.32 -8.01
N ALA A 135 -25.18 5.29 -7.31
CA ALA A 135 -26.61 5.44 -7.24
C ALA A 135 -27.19 5.32 -8.65
N ASP A 136 -27.74 4.16 -8.97
CA ASP A 136 -28.58 3.95 -10.13
C ASP A 136 -29.85 4.77 -9.84
N HIS A 137 -29.93 5.96 -10.43
CA HIS A 137 -31.12 6.80 -10.46
C HIS A 137 -31.45 7.17 -11.90
#